data_AF-A0A8J8G6J2-F1
#
_entry.id   AF-A0A8J8G6J2-F1
#
_cell.length_a   1.000
_cell.length_b   1.000
_cell.length_c   1.000
_cell.angle_alpha   90.00
_cell.angle_beta   90.00
_cell.angle_gamma   90.00
#
_symmetry.space_group_name_H-M   'P 1'
#
loop_
_entity.id
_entity.type
_entity.pdbx_description
1 polymer ?
#
loop_
_entity_poly.entity_id
_entity_poly.type
_entity_poly.pdbx_seq_one_letter_code
_entity_poly.pdbx_strand_id
1 'polypeptide(L)'
;MMKNNTKKILLFIAVLVGSIFNYGQVKILNDPSIVAHNKRMVFESWGDFRPYPKYTFGIQTNFAYATVWGWLSPSINQDYKNGADIRPLKPTGLEAQRFAELEFQKSEAEKIKLQVDTLYTRNVQDFAHWTSATVEADPLWLLYYKKMLKPLKDFPDNPQNFIQWQLKDDKTYQNMLMNGGITQLEKELNLLKDKYKNSRTLDMPRGKRFLMYHETLIGWRNFKDQLRAFDRKNSLFLDYKKLLSKSKIKIEPVWNSNDKEIAIKFMNEYHNKY
;
A
#
# COMPACT_ATOMS: atom_id res chain seq x y z
N MET A 1 79.96 -1.79 -37.63
CA MET A 1 79.73 -1.84 -36.17
C MET A 1 79.32 -0.49 -35.55
N MET A 2 79.64 0.68 -36.13
CA MET A 2 79.34 2.00 -35.55
C MET A 2 77.87 2.50 -35.59
N LYS A 3 77.02 1.98 -36.48
CA LYS A 3 75.66 2.53 -36.72
C LYS A 3 74.62 2.19 -35.63
N ASN A 4 74.86 1.13 -34.85
CA ASN A 4 73.97 0.75 -33.74
C ASN A 4 74.28 1.51 -32.44
N ASN A 5 75.51 1.97 -32.25
CA ASN A 5 75.89 2.75 -31.06
C ASN A 5 75.37 4.19 -31.14
N THR A 6 75.32 4.80 -32.33
CA THR A 6 74.75 6.14 -32.52
C THR A 6 73.25 6.20 -32.24
N LYS A 7 72.48 5.18 -32.64
CA LYS A 7 71.04 5.09 -32.32
C LYS A 7 70.78 4.93 -30.83
N LYS A 8 71.61 4.15 -30.13
CA LYS A 8 71.53 3.98 -28.67
C LYS A 8 71.86 5.27 -27.91
N ILE A 9 72.85 6.03 -28.37
CA ILE A 9 73.22 7.34 -27.80
C ILE A 9 72.09 8.36 -28.01
N LEU A 10 71.50 8.42 -29.20
CA LEU A 10 70.38 9.33 -29.49
C LEU A 10 69.14 9.01 -28.63
N LEU A 11 68.85 7.72 -28.45
CA LEU A 11 67.76 7.26 -27.57
C LEU A 11 68.04 7.61 -26.09
N PHE A 12 69.30 7.48 -25.65
CA PHE A 12 69.70 7.84 -24.29
C PHE A 12 69.56 9.35 -24.03
N ILE A 13 69.95 10.19 -25.00
CA ILE A 13 69.77 11.65 -24.94
C ILE A 13 68.27 12.01 -24.92
N ALA A 14 67.45 11.36 -25.76
CA ALA A 14 66.00 11.60 -25.78
C ALA A 14 65.34 11.24 -24.44
N VAL A 15 65.76 10.14 -23.80
CA VAL A 15 65.27 9.74 -22.47
C VAL A 15 65.75 10.73 -21.38
N LEU A 16 66.99 11.20 -21.45
CA LEU A 16 67.52 12.21 -20.52
C LEU A 16 66.78 13.54 -20.63
N VAL A 17 66.54 14.00 -21.85
CA VAL A 17 65.79 15.23 -22.14
C VAL A 17 64.33 15.10 -21.68
N GLY A 18 63.68 13.97 -21.97
CA GLY A 18 62.31 13.68 -21.51
C GLY A 18 62.19 13.63 -19.98
N SER A 19 63.24 13.18 -19.28
CA SER A 19 63.27 13.16 -17.81
C SER A 19 63.32 14.57 -17.22
N ILE A 20 64.12 15.47 -17.81
CA ILE A 20 64.29 16.86 -17.34
C ILE A 20 62.98 17.66 -17.45
N PHE A 21 62.19 17.43 -18.51
CA PHE A 21 60.90 18.11 -18.69
C PHE A 21 59.83 17.69 -17.67
N ASN A 22 59.84 16.43 -17.20
CA ASN A 22 58.87 15.95 -16.20
C ASN A 22 59.13 16.52 -14.79
N TYR A 23 60.39 16.71 -14.40
CA TYR A 23 60.74 17.32 -13.10
C TYR A 23 60.30 18.80 -12.98
N GLY A 24 60.18 19.52 -14.11
CA GLY A 24 59.70 20.91 -14.12
C GLY A 24 58.22 21.04 -13.76
N GLN A 25 57.37 20.11 -14.21
CA GLN A 25 55.92 20.17 -14.02
C GLN A 25 55.50 20.04 -12.55
N VAL A 26 56.13 19.13 -11.81
CA VAL A 26 55.85 18.94 -10.36
C VAL A 26 56.30 20.14 -9.53
N LYS A 27 57.39 20.83 -9.92
CA LYS A 27 57.85 22.06 -9.26
C LYS A 27 56.94 23.26 -9.53
N ILE A 28 56.35 23.36 -10.73
CA ILE A 28 55.41 24.44 -11.09
C ILE A 28 54.14 24.37 -10.23
N LEU A 29 53.60 23.17 -10.00
CA LEU A 29 52.43 22.96 -9.13
C LEU A 29 52.67 23.38 -7.67
N ASN A 30 53.92 23.30 -7.20
CA ASN A 30 54.33 23.64 -5.83
C ASN A 30 55.11 24.97 -5.74
N ASP A 31 55.04 25.84 -6.76
CA ASP A 31 55.69 27.16 -6.67
C ASP A 31 55.08 27.97 -5.52
N PRO A 32 55.88 28.43 -4.55
CA PRO A 32 55.37 29.23 -3.44
C PRO A 32 54.58 30.46 -3.87
N SER A 33 54.87 31.06 -5.03
CA SER A 33 54.15 32.24 -5.52
C SER A 33 52.73 31.90 -5.99
N ILE A 34 52.58 30.78 -6.71
CA ILE A 34 51.28 30.23 -7.13
C ILE A 34 50.48 29.77 -5.90
N VAL A 35 51.13 29.07 -4.96
CA VAL A 35 50.49 28.62 -3.71
C VAL A 35 50.00 29.82 -2.90
N ALA A 36 50.81 30.87 -2.73
CA ALA A 36 50.41 32.09 -2.03
C ALA A 36 49.25 32.82 -2.74
N HIS A 37 49.19 32.80 -4.07
CA HIS A 37 48.05 33.33 -4.83
C HIS A 37 46.78 32.53 -4.57
N ASN A 38 46.83 31.20 -4.67
CA ASN A 38 45.68 30.32 -4.40
C ASN A 38 45.17 30.47 -2.96
N LYS A 39 46.08 30.58 -1.97
CA LYS A 39 45.73 30.82 -0.56
C LYS A 39 44.97 32.13 -0.33
N ARG A 40 45.30 33.18 -1.11
CA ARG A 40 44.59 34.48 -1.09
C ARG A 40 43.26 34.44 -1.83
N MET A 41 43.09 33.57 -2.81
CA MET A 41 41.81 33.44 -3.50
C MET A 41 40.77 32.65 -2.70
N VAL A 42 41.19 31.64 -1.93
CA VAL A 42 40.25 30.64 -1.40
C VAL A 42 40.30 30.51 0.13
N PHE A 43 41.43 30.14 0.74
CA PHE A 43 41.37 29.35 1.99
C PHE A 43 42.04 29.94 3.25
N GLU A 44 43.27 30.46 3.20
CA GLU A 44 44.12 30.51 4.42
C GLU A 44 44.41 31.94 4.92
N SER A 45 45.11 32.76 4.14
CA SER A 45 45.49 34.12 4.56
C SER A 45 45.59 35.09 3.39
N TRP A 46 45.10 36.33 3.56
CA TRP A 46 45.24 37.40 2.57
C TRP A 46 46.68 37.93 2.44
N GLY A 47 47.52 37.77 3.47
CA GLY A 47 48.74 38.54 3.66
C GLY A 47 50.02 38.11 2.92
N ASP A 48 50.06 37.01 2.17
CA ASP A 48 51.29 36.57 1.48
C ASP A 48 51.32 37.05 0.00
N PHE A 49 51.92 38.22 -0.23
CA PHE A 49 52.02 38.86 -1.55
C PHE A 49 53.37 38.63 -2.21
N ARG A 50 53.66 37.37 -2.56
CA ARG A 50 54.87 37.03 -3.32
C ARG A 50 54.80 37.55 -4.77
N PRO A 51 55.94 37.88 -5.40
CA PRO A 51 57.32 37.84 -4.88
C PRO A 51 57.57 38.87 -3.77
N TYR A 52 58.64 38.77 -2.96
CA TYR A 52 58.90 39.73 -1.89
C TYR A 52 59.62 41.00 -2.39
N PRO A 53 59.36 42.18 -1.81
CA PRO A 53 60.13 43.37 -2.16
C PRO A 53 61.60 43.22 -1.75
N LYS A 54 62.51 43.74 -2.58
CA LYS A 54 63.91 43.95 -2.21
C LYS A 54 64.25 45.40 -2.49
N TYR A 55 64.84 46.07 -1.51
CA TYR A 55 65.22 47.47 -1.60
C TYR A 55 66.72 47.62 -1.38
N THR A 56 67.36 48.42 -2.22
CA THR A 56 68.78 48.80 -2.07
C THR A 56 68.84 50.32 -2.21
N PHE A 57 69.33 51.02 -1.19
CA PHE A 57 69.32 52.50 -1.13
C PHE A 57 67.95 53.15 -1.40
N GLY A 58 66.86 52.53 -0.92
CA GLY A 58 65.49 53.03 -1.11
C GLY A 58 64.89 52.72 -2.48
N ILE A 59 65.66 52.17 -3.42
CA ILE A 59 65.17 51.77 -4.75
C ILE A 59 64.83 50.29 -4.75
N GLN A 60 63.68 49.95 -5.31
CA GLN A 60 63.21 48.58 -5.39
C GLN A 60 63.95 47.81 -6.49
N THR A 61 64.75 46.82 -6.12
CA THR A 61 65.62 46.06 -7.04
C THR A 61 65.02 44.75 -7.55
N ASN A 62 63.92 44.27 -6.95
CA ASN A 62 63.20 43.11 -7.46
C ASN A 62 62.23 43.51 -8.59
N PHE A 63 62.62 43.24 -9.84
CA PHE A 63 61.80 43.56 -11.02
C PHE A 63 60.43 42.87 -10.99
N ALA A 64 60.37 41.58 -10.61
CA ALA A 64 59.12 40.83 -10.57
C ALA A 64 58.13 41.39 -9.52
N TYR A 65 58.63 41.94 -8.41
CA TYR A 65 57.74 42.65 -7.47
C TYR A 65 57.32 44.00 -8.04
N ALA A 66 58.21 44.73 -8.73
CA ALA A 66 57.94 46.07 -9.23
C ALA A 66 56.75 46.08 -10.19
N THR A 67 56.72 45.09 -11.08
CA THR A 67 55.70 44.92 -12.10
C THR A 67 54.38 44.36 -11.57
N VAL A 68 54.41 43.53 -10.53
CA VAL A 68 53.19 42.87 -10.02
C VAL A 68 52.53 43.62 -8.86
N TRP A 69 53.32 44.18 -7.93
CA TRP A 69 52.82 44.81 -6.69
C TRP A 69 53.45 46.17 -6.37
N GLY A 70 54.50 46.57 -7.09
CA GLY A 70 55.29 47.77 -6.83
C GLY A 70 54.87 48.95 -7.69
N TRP A 71 55.80 49.87 -7.92
CA TRP A 71 55.54 51.15 -8.60
C TRP A 71 55.24 51.03 -10.11
N LEU A 72 55.62 49.92 -10.75
CA LEU A 72 55.29 49.61 -12.15
C LEU A 72 53.99 48.82 -12.30
N SER A 73 53.32 48.51 -11.20
CA SER A 73 52.11 47.71 -11.19
C SER A 73 50.90 48.51 -11.69
N PRO A 74 49.98 47.88 -12.44
CA PRO A 74 48.65 48.45 -12.71
C PRO A 74 47.92 48.79 -11.40
N SER A 75 47.06 49.82 -11.43
CA SER A 75 46.28 50.28 -10.27
C SER A 75 45.45 49.15 -9.65
N ILE A 76 44.86 48.28 -10.47
CA ILE A 76 44.04 47.13 -10.05
C ILE A 76 44.78 46.22 -9.05
N ASN A 77 46.06 45.95 -9.28
CA ASN A 77 46.85 45.10 -8.41
C ASN A 77 47.21 45.79 -7.10
N GLN A 78 47.40 47.12 -7.13
CA GLN A 78 47.62 47.89 -5.91
C GLN A 78 46.33 47.97 -5.07
N ASP A 79 45.18 48.15 -5.71
CA ASP A 79 43.86 48.11 -5.06
C ASP A 79 43.58 46.73 -4.47
N TYR A 80 43.96 45.65 -5.16
CA TYR A 80 43.84 44.29 -4.64
C TYR A 80 44.73 44.08 -3.41
N LYS A 81 45.97 44.57 -3.43
CA LYS A 81 46.92 44.36 -2.33
C LYS A 81 46.62 45.22 -1.10
N ASN A 82 46.24 46.48 -1.30
CA ASN A 82 46.00 47.45 -0.24
C ASN A 82 44.51 47.54 0.15
N GLY A 83 43.62 46.89 -0.60
CA GLY A 83 42.18 46.89 -0.38
C GLY A 83 41.70 45.87 0.65
N ALA A 84 40.38 45.82 0.82
CA ALA A 84 39.73 44.90 1.73
C ALA A 84 39.88 43.45 1.27
N ASP A 85 39.95 42.52 2.23
CA ASP A 85 39.97 41.08 1.95
C ASP A 85 38.69 40.63 1.24
N ILE A 86 38.80 40.22 -0.02
CA ILE A 86 37.66 39.78 -0.86
C ILE A 86 37.48 38.26 -0.90
N ARG A 87 38.16 37.51 0.00
CA ARG A 87 38.04 36.05 0.02
C ARG A 87 36.59 35.59 0.23
N PRO A 88 36.11 34.63 -0.58
CA PRO A 88 34.76 34.08 -0.41
C PRO A 88 34.60 33.28 0.89
N LEU A 89 35.64 32.57 1.34
CA LEU A 89 35.62 31.72 2.54
C LEU A 89 36.17 32.39 3.80
N LYS A 90 36.37 33.72 3.79
CA LYS A 90 36.66 34.42 5.06
C LYS A 90 35.46 34.28 6.01
N PRO A 91 35.62 34.45 7.34
CA PRO A 91 34.52 34.30 8.29
C PRO A 91 33.27 35.16 7.99
N THR A 92 33.45 36.33 7.39
CA THR A 92 32.37 37.24 6.94
C THR A 92 32.14 37.19 5.42
N GLY A 93 32.69 36.20 4.74
CA GLY A 93 32.61 36.04 3.30
C GLY A 93 31.27 35.44 2.86
N LEU A 94 30.93 35.66 1.60
CA LEU A 94 29.65 35.23 1.02
C LEU A 94 29.47 33.71 1.06
N GLU A 95 30.52 32.94 0.80
CA GLU A 95 30.42 31.47 0.79
C GLU A 95 30.28 30.92 2.21
N ALA A 96 30.96 31.51 3.20
CA ALA A 96 30.77 31.14 4.60
C ALA A 96 29.33 31.37 5.08
N GLN A 97 28.71 32.48 4.66
CA GLN A 97 27.30 32.76 4.92
C GLN A 97 26.38 31.73 4.23
N ARG A 98 26.67 31.39 2.96
CA ARG A 98 25.93 30.36 2.22
C ARG A 98 26.05 28.98 2.87
N PHE A 99 27.22 28.60 3.37
CA PHE A 99 27.39 27.34 4.10
C PHE A 99 26.58 27.32 5.39
N ALA A 100 26.57 28.42 6.14
CA ALA A 100 25.74 28.53 7.34
C ALA A 100 24.24 28.43 7.01
N GLU A 101 23.79 29.11 5.95
CA GLU A 101 22.42 29.02 5.46
C GLU A 101 22.07 27.60 4.99
N LEU A 102 22.98 26.94 4.27
CA LEU A 102 22.81 25.57 3.79
C LEU A 102 22.68 24.57 4.95
N GLU A 103 23.47 24.71 6.01
CA GLU A 103 23.33 23.88 7.21
C GLU A 103 21.99 24.12 7.91
N PHE A 104 21.52 25.37 7.96
CA PHE A 104 20.19 25.68 8.49
C PHE A 104 19.08 25.03 7.64
N GLN A 105 19.10 25.22 6.32
CA GLN A 105 18.15 24.63 5.38
C GLN A 105 18.16 23.10 5.44
N LYS A 106 19.34 22.49 5.59
CA LYS A 106 19.49 21.05 5.76
C LYS A 106 18.81 20.56 7.04
N SER A 107 18.97 21.27 8.15
CA SER A 107 18.30 20.93 9.41
C SER A 107 16.77 21.01 9.31
N GLU A 108 16.25 21.98 8.54
CA GLU A 108 14.82 22.09 8.26
C GLU A 108 14.33 20.97 7.34
N ALA A 109 15.11 20.66 6.29
CA ALA A 109 14.81 19.56 5.38
C ALA A 109 14.77 18.20 6.10
N GLU A 110 15.65 17.97 7.08
CA GLU A 110 15.63 16.76 7.91
C GLU A 110 14.35 16.66 8.74
N LYS A 111 13.87 17.76 9.33
CA LYS A 111 12.58 17.79 10.05
C LYS A 111 11.41 17.49 9.14
N ILE A 112 11.39 18.08 7.94
CA ILE A 112 10.35 17.84 6.93
C ILE A 112 10.38 16.36 6.51
N LYS A 113 11.57 15.80 6.27
CA LYS A 113 11.74 14.40 5.91
C LYS A 113 11.16 13.47 6.99
N LEU A 114 11.48 13.71 8.26
CA LEU A 114 10.92 12.94 9.36
C LEU A 114 9.38 12.99 9.38
N GLN A 115 8.79 14.17 9.16
CA GLN A 115 7.33 14.31 9.07
C GLN A 115 6.76 13.51 7.90
N VAL A 116 7.36 13.60 6.72
CA VAL A 116 6.94 12.85 5.53
C VAL A 116 7.03 11.34 5.76
N ASP A 117 8.12 10.86 6.38
CA ASP A 117 8.30 9.45 6.70
C ASP A 117 7.25 8.95 7.71
N THR A 118 6.90 9.77 8.72
CA THR A 118 5.83 9.44 9.67
C THR A 118 4.45 9.41 8.99
N LEU A 119 4.17 10.33 8.07
CA LEU A 119 2.94 10.35 7.29
C LEU A 119 2.86 9.13 6.37
N TYR A 120 3.96 8.76 5.72
CA TYR A 120 4.03 7.60 4.85
C TYR A 120 3.74 6.31 5.64
N THR A 121 4.43 6.10 6.75
CA THR A 121 4.24 4.91 7.60
C THR A 121 2.80 4.83 8.14
N ARG A 122 2.22 5.96 8.56
CA ARG A 122 0.81 6.03 8.96
C ARG A 122 -0.14 5.69 7.81
N ASN A 123 0.09 6.25 6.62
CA ASN A 123 -0.74 6.00 5.45
C ASN A 123 -0.69 4.54 5.00
N VAL A 124 0.47 3.88 5.10
CA VAL A 124 0.59 2.43 4.81
C VAL A 124 -0.21 1.61 5.82
N GLN A 125 -0.16 1.97 7.12
CA GLN A 125 -0.97 1.31 8.15
C GLN A 125 -2.47 1.54 7.90
N ASP A 126 -2.88 2.78 7.64
CA ASP A 126 -4.27 3.12 7.33
C ASP A 126 -4.74 2.39 6.07
N PHE A 127 -3.92 2.32 5.02
CA PHE A 127 -4.21 1.55 3.81
C PHE A 127 -4.44 0.06 4.12
N ALA A 128 -3.56 -0.55 4.93
CA ALA A 128 -3.71 -1.94 5.34
C ALA A 128 -5.00 -2.20 6.15
N HIS A 129 -5.49 -1.20 6.88
CA HIS A 129 -6.74 -1.25 7.64
C HIS A 129 -8.01 -1.11 6.78
N TRP A 130 -7.90 -0.52 5.60
CA TRP A 130 -9.03 -0.26 4.69
C TRP A 130 -9.11 -1.25 3.55
N THR A 131 -7.95 -1.73 3.07
CA THR A 131 -7.89 -2.62 1.91
C THR A 131 -8.60 -3.95 2.15
N SER A 132 -9.30 -4.41 1.12
CA SER A 132 -9.91 -5.73 1.04
C SER A 132 -8.87 -6.86 0.86
N ALA A 133 -7.63 -6.55 0.50
CA ALA A 133 -6.59 -7.56 0.28
C ALA A 133 -6.19 -8.30 1.57
N THR A 134 -6.27 -7.65 2.73
CA THR A 134 -5.87 -8.20 4.04
C THR A 134 -7.00 -8.97 4.74
N VAL A 135 -8.18 -9.04 4.13
CA VAL A 135 -9.42 -9.61 4.70
C VAL A 135 -9.29 -11.10 5.04
N GLU A 136 -8.42 -11.85 4.35
CA GLU A 136 -8.16 -13.26 4.67
C GLU A 136 -7.31 -13.44 5.93
N ALA A 137 -6.43 -12.49 6.22
CA ALA A 137 -5.52 -12.53 7.35
C ALA A 137 -6.13 -11.91 8.62
N ASP A 138 -7.36 -11.38 8.56
CA ASP A 138 -8.03 -10.79 9.71
C ASP A 138 -8.21 -11.83 10.84
N PRO A 139 -7.63 -11.63 12.04
CA PRO A 139 -7.65 -12.64 13.11
C PRO A 139 -9.06 -13.00 13.57
N LEU A 140 -9.95 -12.01 13.75
CA LEU A 140 -11.33 -12.27 14.15
C LEU A 140 -12.11 -13.06 13.08
N TRP A 141 -11.82 -12.79 11.80
CA TRP A 141 -12.39 -13.55 10.69
C TRP A 141 -11.94 -15.01 10.75
N LEU A 142 -10.63 -15.24 10.87
CA LEU A 142 -10.03 -16.57 10.94
C LEU A 142 -10.55 -17.39 12.13
N LEU A 143 -10.64 -16.77 13.31
CA LEU A 143 -11.00 -17.45 14.55
C LEU A 143 -12.49 -17.78 14.64
N TYR A 144 -13.38 -16.90 14.14
CA TYR A 144 -14.81 -17.01 14.37
C TYR A 144 -15.64 -17.04 13.08
N TYR A 145 -15.63 -15.95 12.32
CA TYR A 145 -16.58 -15.76 11.22
C TYR A 145 -16.38 -16.73 10.06
N LYS A 146 -15.13 -17.10 9.75
CA LYS A 146 -14.81 -18.07 8.69
C LYS A 146 -15.53 -19.40 8.89
N LYS A 147 -15.59 -19.91 10.13
CA LYS A 147 -16.30 -21.14 10.47
C LYS A 147 -17.81 -20.94 10.45
N MET A 148 -18.29 -19.83 11.01
CA MET A 148 -19.72 -19.58 11.20
C MET A 148 -20.46 -19.25 9.90
N LEU A 149 -19.79 -18.58 8.94
CA LEU A 149 -20.34 -18.24 7.63
C LEU A 149 -20.04 -19.29 6.55
N LYS A 150 -19.26 -20.33 6.88
CA LYS A 150 -19.01 -21.46 5.96
C LYS A 150 -20.31 -22.07 5.40
N PRO A 151 -21.37 -22.32 6.20
CA PRO A 151 -22.61 -22.87 5.66
C PRO A 151 -23.34 -21.95 4.67
N LEU A 152 -23.16 -20.63 4.79
CA LEU A 152 -23.70 -19.67 3.81
C LEU A 152 -22.89 -19.71 2.51
N LYS A 153 -21.56 -19.79 2.62
CA LYS A 153 -20.65 -19.92 1.46
C LYS A 153 -20.88 -21.22 0.70
N ASP A 154 -21.05 -22.32 1.42
CA ASP A 154 -21.24 -23.65 0.84
C ASP A 154 -22.68 -23.88 0.33
N PHE A 155 -23.62 -22.99 0.67
CA PHE A 155 -24.98 -23.04 0.14
C PHE A 155 -24.96 -22.76 -1.37
N PRO A 156 -25.74 -23.46 -2.21
CA PRO A 156 -25.78 -23.23 -3.66
C PRO A 156 -26.23 -21.80 -4.02
N ASP A 157 -25.67 -21.21 -5.08
CA ASP A 157 -26.06 -19.87 -5.57
C ASP A 157 -27.46 -19.85 -6.18
N ASN A 158 -27.81 -20.88 -6.94
CA ASN A 158 -29.12 -21.03 -7.54
C ASN A 158 -29.72 -22.42 -7.23
N PRO A 159 -30.33 -22.60 -6.05
CA PRO A 159 -30.97 -23.87 -5.68
C PRO A 159 -32.24 -24.14 -6.51
N GLN A 160 -32.24 -25.24 -7.27
CA GLN A 160 -33.35 -25.65 -8.15
C GLN A 160 -34.18 -26.81 -7.59
N ASN A 161 -33.66 -27.55 -6.62
CA ASN A 161 -34.27 -28.79 -6.13
C ASN A 161 -34.50 -28.75 -4.60
N PHE A 162 -35.44 -29.57 -4.11
CA PHE A 162 -35.75 -29.67 -2.68
C PHE A 162 -34.52 -30.04 -1.82
N ILE A 163 -33.63 -30.89 -2.34
CA ILE A 163 -32.38 -31.29 -1.66
C ILE A 163 -31.45 -30.10 -1.46
N GLN A 164 -31.30 -29.27 -2.50
CA GLN A 164 -30.45 -28.07 -2.45
C GLN A 164 -31.01 -27.03 -1.50
N TRP A 165 -32.34 -26.90 -1.46
CA TRP A 165 -33.05 -26.09 -0.47
C TRP A 165 -33.09 -26.71 0.94
N GLN A 166 -32.56 -27.92 1.12
CA GLN A 166 -32.61 -28.67 2.40
C GLN A 166 -34.04 -28.85 2.95
N LEU A 167 -35.02 -28.98 2.05
CA LEU A 167 -36.42 -29.26 2.38
C LEU A 167 -36.65 -30.76 2.54
N LYS A 168 -37.75 -31.15 3.21
CA LYS A 168 -38.05 -32.56 3.48
C LYS A 168 -38.51 -33.33 2.24
N ASP A 169 -39.49 -32.78 1.53
CA ASP A 169 -40.21 -33.48 0.46
C ASP A 169 -40.31 -32.62 -0.80
N ASP A 170 -40.31 -33.29 -1.97
CA ASP A 170 -40.53 -32.63 -3.26
C ASP A 170 -41.92 -31.97 -3.34
N LYS A 171 -42.96 -32.60 -2.78
CA LYS A 171 -44.32 -32.02 -2.74
C LYS A 171 -44.36 -30.69 -2.00
N THR A 172 -43.60 -30.57 -0.92
CA THR A 172 -43.45 -29.33 -0.14
C THR A 172 -42.78 -28.25 -0.98
N TYR A 173 -41.71 -28.62 -1.70
CA TYR A 173 -41.03 -27.73 -2.63
C TYR A 173 -41.96 -27.22 -3.75
N GLN A 174 -42.69 -28.11 -4.43
CA GLN A 174 -43.64 -27.72 -5.48
C GLN A 174 -44.75 -26.81 -4.94
N ASN A 175 -45.27 -27.08 -3.75
CA ASN A 175 -46.27 -26.20 -3.12
C ASN A 175 -45.68 -24.81 -2.79
N MET A 176 -44.43 -24.76 -2.30
CA MET A 176 -43.73 -23.50 -2.04
C MET A 176 -43.44 -22.71 -3.32
N LEU A 177 -43.14 -23.40 -4.41
CA LEU A 177 -42.92 -22.81 -5.73
C LEU A 177 -44.21 -22.18 -6.24
N MET A 178 -45.34 -22.90 -6.16
CA MET A 178 -46.66 -22.40 -6.56
C MET A 178 -47.10 -21.20 -5.72
N ASN A 179 -46.82 -21.20 -4.42
CA ASN A 179 -47.21 -20.12 -3.51
C ASN A 179 -46.26 -18.91 -3.54
N GLY A 180 -45.18 -18.94 -4.34
CA GLY A 180 -44.17 -17.87 -4.39
C GLY A 180 -43.28 -17.77 -3.14
N GLY A 181 -43.27 -18.78 -2.26
CA GLY A 181 -42.40 -18.80 -1.08
C GLY A 181 -40.92 -18.96 -1.46
N ILE A 182 -40.63 -19.76 -2.49
CA ILE A 182 -39.27 -19.97 -3.00
C ILE A 182 -38.69 -18.67 -3.58
N THR A 183 -39.48 -17.91 -4.34
CA THR A 183 -39.00 -16.67 -4.96
C THR A 183 -38.66 -15.60 -3.92
N GLN A 184 -39.39 -15.54 -2.80
CA GLN A 184 -39.05 -14.68 -1.67
C GLN A 184 -37.74 -15.12 -1.00
N LEU A 185 -37.60 -16.42 -0.70
CA LEU A 185 -36.39 -16.97 -0.09
C LEU A 185 -35.16 -16.79 -1.00
N GLU A 186 -35.32 -16.92 -2.31
CA GLU A 186 -34.26 -16.69 -3.30
C GLU A 186 -33.77 -15.23 -3.26
N LYS A 187 -34.68 -14.25 -3.23
CA LYS A 187 -34.33 -12.84 -3.08
C LYS A 187 -33.54 -12.58 -1.80
N GLU A 188 -33.99 -13.13 -0.68
CA GLU A 188 -33.30 -12.97 0.61
C GLU A 188 -31.91 -13.62 0.61
N LEU A 189 -31.79 -14.82 0.02
CA LEU A 189 -30.52 -15.50 -0.15
C LEU A 189 -29.55 -14.67 -1.01
N ASN A 190 -30.02 -14.13 -2.13
CA ASN A 190 -29.19 -13.31 -3.01
C ASN A 190 -28.69 -12.05 -2.30
N LEU A 191 -29.57 -11.33 -1.60
CA LEU A 191 -29.18 -10.16 -0.80
C LEU A 191 -28.14 -10.52 0.27
N LEU A 192 -28.28 -11.69 0.90
CA LEU A 192 -27.35 -12.15 1.92
C LEU A 192 -25.98 -12.53 1.33
N LYS A 193 -25.98 -13.18 0.17
CA LYS A 193 -24.76 -13.53 -0.57
C LYS A 193 -24.04 -12.31 -1.13
N ASP A 194 -24.78 -11.33 -1.63
CA ASP A 194 -24.22 -10.05 -2.06
C ASP A 194 -23.60 -9.30 -0.89
N LYS A 195 -24.28 -9.24 0.26
CA LYS A 195 -23.70 -8.64 1.48
C LYS A 195 -22.42 -9.37 1.90
N TYR A 196 -22.42 -10.70 1.85
CA TYR A 196 -21.23 -11.52 2.14
C TYR A 196 -20.09 -11.22 1.15
N LYS A 197 -20.36 -11.19 -0.15
CA LYS A 197 -19.37 -10.85 -1.19
C LYS A 197 -18.80 -9.44 -0.97
N ASN A 198 -19.67 -8.46 -0.75
CA ASN A 198 -19.30 -7.07 -0.49
C ASN A 198 -18.41 -6.92 0.74
N SER A 199 -18.67 -7.69 1.80
CA SER A 199 -17.82 -7.70 3.00
C SER A 199 -16.39 -8.22 2.77
N ARG A 200 -16.14 -8.85 1.62
CA ARG A 200 -14.84 -9.43 1.22
C ARG A 200 -14.15 -8.62 0.14
N THR A 201 -14.90 -7.97 -0.75
CA THR A 201 -14.35 -7.29 -1.93
C THR A 201 -14.27 -5.78 -1.81
N LEU A 202 -15.09 -5.15 -0.97
CA LEU A 202 -15.10 -3.70 -0.85
C LEU A 202 -14.01 -3.22 0.13
N ASP A 203 -13.29 -2.18 -0.28
CA ASP A 203 -12.39 -1.46 0.61
C ASP A 203 -13.21 -0.66 1.62
N MET A 204 -13.02 -0.98 2.89
CA MET A 204 -13.74 -0.38 4.01
C MET A 204 -12.95 -0.57 5.29
N PRO A 205 -13.10 0.33 6.28
CA PRO A 205 -12.42 0.19 7.56
C PRO A 205 -12.82 -1.13 8.22
N ARG A 206 -11.81 -1.80 8.78
CA ARG A 206 -11.90 -3.09 9.47
C ARG A 206 -13.10 -3.23 10.43
N GLY A 207 -13.41 -2.20 11.22
CA GLY A 207 -14.56 -2.22 12.14
C GLY A 207 -15.91 -2.36 11.42
N LYS A 208 -16.11 -1.63 10.33
CA LYS A 208 -17.34 -1.71 9.52
C LYS A 208 -17.48 -3.09 8.87
N ARG A 209 -16.36 -3.67 8.45
CA ARG A 209 -16.32 -5.03 7.90
C ARG A 209 -16.77 -6.08 8.91
N PHE A 210 -16.35 -5.96 10.17
CA PHE A 210 -16.79 -6.86 11.25
C PHE A 210 -18.29 -6.73 11.54
N LEU A 211 -18.83 -5.52 11.51
CA LEU A 211 -20.27 -5.32 11.61
C LEU A 211 -21.00 -6.01 10.46
N MET A 212 -20.51 -5.91 9.22
CA MET A 212 -21.08 -6.64 8.10
C MET A 212 -21.01 -8.17 8.27
N TYR A 213 -19.91 -8.73 8.79
CA TYR A 213 -19.84 -10.16 9.12
C TYR A 213 -20.87 -10.56 10.18
N HIS A 214 -21.08 -9.71 11.16
CA HIS A 214 -22.07 -9.96 12.20
C HIS A 214 -23.50 -9.90 11.65
N GLU A 215 -23.81 -8.87 10.87
CA GLU A 215 -25.11 -8.72 10.22
C GLU A 215 -25.42 -9.87 9.26
N THR A 216 -24.44 -10.28 8.44
CA THR A 216 -24.59 -11.45 7.55
C THR A 216 -24.81 -12.73 8.34
N LEU A 217 -24.12 -12.91 9.49
CA LEU A 217 -24.33 -14.07 10.34
C LEU A 217 -25.73 -14.09 10.96
N ILE A 218 -26.22 -12.96 11.44
CA ILE A 218 -27.59 -12.83 11.97
C ILE A 218 -28.60 -13.08 10.84
N GLY A 219 -28.39 -12.44 9.68
CA GLY A 219 -29.23 -12.64 8.50
C GLY A 219 -29.32 -14.10 8.08
N TRP A 220 -28.20 -14.83 8.12
CA TRP A 220 -28.16 -16.26 7.84
C TRP A 220 -28.97 -17.10 8.82
N ARG A 221 -28.89 -16.79 10.12
CA ARG A 221 -29.70 -17.49 11.15
C ARG A 221 -31.18 -17.24 10.92
N ASN A 222 -31.56 -15.98 10.70
CA ASN A 222 -32.94 -15.60 10.41
C ASN A 222 -33.45 -16.31 9.16
N PHE A 223 -32.66 -16.33 8.08
CA PHE A 223 -32.99 -17.03 6.84
C PHE A 223 -33.23 -18.54 7.07
N LYS A 224 -32.36 -19.20 7.83
CA LYS A 224 -32.55 -20.63 8.18
C LYS A 224 -33.82 -20.88 8.98
N ASP A 225 -34.13 -20.00 9.93
CA ASP A 225 -35.34 -20.13 10.74
C ASP A 225 -36.60 -19.89 9.91
N GLN A 226 -36.56 -18.92 8.98
CA GLN A 226 -37.62 -18.72 8.00
C GLN A 226 -37.81 -19.94 7.09
N LEU A 227 -36.73 -20.46 6.52
CA LEU A 227 -36.78 -21.65 5.66
C LEU A 227 -37.43 -22.84 6.38
N ARG A 228 -37.03 -23.10 7.63
CA ARG A 228 -37.63 -24.12 8.50
C ARG A 228 -39.09 -23.84 8.80
N ALA A 229 -39.45 -22.58 9.03
CA ALA A 229 -40.83 -22.19 9.28
C ALA A 229 -41.71 -22.41 8.05
N PHE A 230 -41.22 -22.09 6.85
CA PHE A 230 -41.92 -22.38 5.59
C PHE A 230 -42.09 -23.88 5.36
N ASP A 231 -41.05 -24.69 5.58
CA ASP A 231 -41.13 -26.15 5.47
C ASP A 231 -42.17 -26.74 6.43
N ARG A 232 -42.17 -26.30 7.70
CA ARG A 232 -43.16 -26.73 8.71
C ARG A 232 -44.59 -26.30 8.37
N LYS A 233 -44.79 -25.06 7.93
CA LYS A 233 -46.12 -24.57 7.54
C LYS A 233 -46.69 -25.33 6.35
N ASN A 234 -45.85 -25.59 5.33
CA ASN A 234 -46.29 -26.30 4.13
C ASN A 234 -46.53 -27.79 4.39
N SER A 235 -45.67 -28.46 5.16
CA SER A 235 -45.91 -29.86 5.55
C SER A 235 -47.23 -30.01 6.32
N LEU A 236 -47.47 -29.14 7.30
CA LEU A 236 -48.74 -29.10 8.04
C LEU A 236 -49.95 -28.81 7.14
N PHE A 237 -49.82 -27.91 6.16
CA PHE A 237 -50.86 -27.66 5.17
C PHE A 237 -51.16 -28.90 4.31
N LEU A 238 -50.14 -29.60 3.83
CA LEU A 238 -50.28 -30.82 3.05
C LEU A 238 -50.93 -31.95 3.87
N ASP A 239 -50.55 -32.08 5.14
CA ASP A 239 -51.16 -33.03 6.08
C ASP A 239 -52.64 -32.75 6.29
N TYR A 240 -53.02 -31.48 6.53
CA TYR A 240 -54.42 -31.09 6.64
C TYR A 240 -55.19 -31.36 5.35
N LYS A 241 -54.62 -31.04 4.18
CA LYS A 241 -55.23 -31.33 2.88
C LYS A 241 -55.49 -32.84 2.71
N LYS A 242 -54.56 -33.69 3.15
CA LYS A 242 -54.70 -35.16 3.13
C LYS A 242 -55.76 -35.66 4.11
N LEU A 243 -55.88 -35.07 5.30
CA LEU A 243 -56.92 -35.40 6.26
C LEU A 243 -58.31 -35.00 5.74
N LEU A 244 -58.43 -33.82 5.12
CA LEU A 244 -59.66 -33.30 4.55
C LEU A 244 -60.12 -34.10 3.32
N SER A 245 -59.21 -34.57 2.47
CA SER A 245 -59.58 -35.48 1.39
C SER A 245 -60.07 -36.83 1.89
N LYS A 246 -59.42 -37.40 2.93
CA LYS A 246 -59.89 -38.63 3.59
C LYS A 246 -61.26 -38.46 4.24
N SER A 247 -61.54 -37.33 4.87
CA SER A 247 -62.85 -37.10 5.49
C SER A 247 -63.95 -36.96 4.44
N LYS A 248 -63.71 -36.25 3.33
CA LYS A 248 -64.66 -36.15 2.21
C LYS A 248 -65.04 -37.50 1.61
N ILE A 249 -64.06 -38.41 1.47
CA ILE A 249 -64.30 -39.77 0.94
C ILE A 249 -65.12 -40.61 1.93
N LYS A 250 -65.00 -40.36 3.24
CA LYS A 250 -65.77 -41.08 4.27
C LYS A 250 -67.19 -40.55 4.47
N ILE A 251 -67.51 -39.35 3.95
CA ILE A 251 -68.87 -38.84 3.88
C ILE A 251 -69.46 -39.31 2.54
N GLU A 252 -69.53 -40.62 2.34
CA GLU A 252 -70.51 -41.13 1.39
C GLU A 252 -71.90 -40.82 1.99
N PRO A 253 -72.83 -40.25 1.22
CA PRO A 253 -74.16 -40.04 1.71
C PRO A 253 -74.81 -41.42 1.88
N VAL A 254 -74.87 -41.93 3.12
CA VAL A 254 -75.80 -43.00 3.53
C VAL A 254 -77.21 -42.41 3.58
N TRP A 255 -77.62 -41.68 2.54
CA TRP A 255 -78.90 -40.97 2.46
C TRP A 255 -79.81 -41.55 1.35
N ASN A 256 -79.45 -42.70 0.78
CA ASN A 256 -80.31 -43.45 -0.15
C ASN A 256 -80.88 -44.74 0.46
N SER A 257 -80.61 -45.04 1.73
CA SER A 257 -81.23 -46.17 2.42
C SER A 257 -82.50 -45.70 3.10
N ASN A 258 -83.62 -46.36 2.81
CA ASN A 258 -84.89 -46.12 3.50
C ASN A 258 -84.69 -46.42 5.00
N ASP A 259 -85.21 -45.59 5.91
CA ASP A 259 -84.97 -45.70 7.36
C ASP A 259 -85.25 -47.11 7.91
N LYS A 260 -86.21 -47.82 7.28
CA LYS A 260 -86.53 -49.21 7.57
C LYS A 260 -85.35 -50.17 7.33
N GLU A 261 -84.60 -49.99 6.23
CA GLU A 261 -83.44 -50.82 5.89
C GLU A 261 -82.27 -50.57 6.82
N ILE A 262 -82.09 -49.33 7.27
CA ILE A 262 -81.07 -48.95 8.26
C ILE A 262 -81.39 -49.62 9.61
N ALA A 263 -82.65 -49.55 10.04
CA ALA A 263 -83.11 -50.19 11.27
C ALA A 263 -82.96 -51.72 11.23
N ILE A 264 -83.30 -52.37 10.10
CA ILE A 264 -83.14 -53.81 9.92
C ILE A 264 -81.66 -54.21 9.94
N LYS A 265 -80.79 -53.43 9.29
CA LYS A 265 -79.34 -53.68 9.30
C LYS A 265 -78.77 -53.63 10.71
N PHE A 266 -79.13 -52.61 11.49
CA PHE A 266 -78.72 -52.50 12.89
C PHE A 266 -79.30 -53.63 13.75
N MET A 267 -80.60 -53.96 13.60
CA MET A 267 -81.21 -55.08 14.31
C MET A 267 -80.46 -56.40 14.03
N ASN A 268 -80.13 -56.69 12.78
CA ASN A 268 -79.40 -57.91 12.40
C ASN A 268 -77.94 -57.94 12.90
N GLU A 269 -77.26 -56.79 12.89
CA GLU A 269 -75.88 -56.67 13.39
C GLU A 269 -75.78 -56.90 14.91
N TYR A 270 -76.78 -56.45 15.66
CA TYR A 270 -76.83 -56.62 17.11
C TYR A 270 -77.53 -57.91 17.56
N HIS A 271 -78.39 -58.50 16.73
CA HIS A 271 -79.06 -59.77 17.02
C HIS A 271 -78.07 -60.94 17.14
N ASN A 272 -76.96 -60.92 16.40
CA ASN A 272 -75.95 -61.98 16.43
C ASN A 272 -74.84 -61.76 17.48
N LYS A 273 -74.95 -60.69 18.29
CA LYS A 273 -73.93 -60.29 19.26
C LYS A 273 -74.30 -60.60 20.71
N TYR A 274 -75.52 -61.09 20.93
CA TYR A 274 -76.08 -61.61 22.18
C TYR A 274 -76.90 -62.87 21.88
#